data_AF-A0A1M3ME81-F1
#
_entry.id   AF-A0A1M3ME81-F1
#
_cell.length_a   1.000
_cell.length_b   1.000
_cell.length_c   1.000
_cell.angle_alpha   90.00
_cell.angle_beta   90.00
_cell.angle_gamma   90.00
#
_symmetry.space_group_name_H-M   'P 1'
#
loop_
_entity.id
_entity.type
_entity.pdbx_description
1 polymer ?
#
loop_
_entity_poly.entity_id
_entity_poly.type
_entity_poly.pdbx_seq_one_letter_code
_entity_poly.pdbx_strand_id
1 'polypeptide(L)' 'MDTISKDKRAEILFELYPDLKKAYHFSLQLGAIFHQTKDKGVAFSKLAQWYDRVDNSGILAFGSISRTIQPHYSKLF' A
#
# COMPACT_ATOMS: atom_id res chain seq x y z
N MET A 1 -27.93 -20.77 -5.60
CA MET A 1 -27.26 -19.79 -4.73
C MET A 1 -26.09 -19.26 -5.53
N ASP A 2 -26.33 -18.19 -6.30
CA ASP A 2 -25.36 -17.69 -7.26
C ASP A 2 -24.21 -17.01 -6.54
N THR A 3 -23.01 -17.55 -6.72
CA THR A 3 -21.81 -16.98 -6.12
C THR A 3 -21.47 -15.72 -6.91
N ILE A 4 -21.78 -14.55 -6.36
CA ILE A 4 -21.37 -13.27 -6.91
C ILE A 4 -19.83 -13.31 -7.12
N SER A 5 -19.35 -13.01 -8.34
CA SER A 5 -17.92 -13.07 -8.66
C SER A 5 -17.11 -12.20 -7.69
N LYS A 6 -15.85 -12.60 -7.42
CA LYS A 6 -14.98 -11.89 -6.46
C LYS A 6 -14.87 -10.40 -6.76
N ASP A 7 -14.91 -10.02 -8.03
CA ASP A 7 -14.81 -8.63 -8.48
C ASP A 7 -16.03 -7.81 -8.06
N LYS A 8 -17.23 -8.36 -8.24
CA LYS A 8 -18.47 -7.68 -7.84
C LYS A 8 -18.61 -7.58 -6.32
N ARG A 9 -18.08 -8.56 -5.59
CA ARG A 9 -18.01 -8.51 -4.12
C ARG A 9 -17.03 -7.44 -3.63
N ALA A 10 -15.87 -7.32 -4.29
CA ALA A 10 -14.89 -6.29 -3.97
C ALA A 10 -15.43 -4.88 -4.29
N GLU A 11 -16.17 -4.73 -5.39
CA GLU A 11 -16.84 -3.48 -5.77
C GLU A 11 -17.80 -3.01 -4.68
N ILE A 12 -18.76 -3.85 -4.27
CA ILE A 12 -19.71 -3.54 -3.20
C ILE A 12 -18.97 -3.23 -1.88
N LEU A 13 -17.97 -4.05 -1.52
CA LEU A 13 -17.19 -3.85 -0.30
C LEU A 13 -16.48 -2.48 -0.30
N PHE A 14 -15.90 -2.08 -1.43
CA PHE A 14 -15.15 -0.84 -1.55
C PHE A 14 -16.04 0.40 -1.70
N GLU A 15 -17.28 0.24 -2.16
CA GLU A 15 -18.29 1.30 -2.05
C GLU A 15 -18.71 1.52 -0.60
N LEU A 16 -18.93 0.44 0.16
CA LEU A 16 -19.34 0.53 1.56
C LEU A 16 -18.20 1.00 2.48
N TYR A 17 -16.95 0.65 2.16
CA TYR A 17 -15.77 0.94 2.98
C TYR A 17 -14.66 1.58 2.12
N PRO A 18 -14.79 2.88 1.77
CA PRO A 18 -13.83 3.56 0.90
C PRO A 18 -12.42 3.63 1.48
N ASP A 19 -12.27 3.70 2.80
CA ASP A 19 -10.96 3.67 3.44
C ASP A 19 -10.29 2.30 3.38
N LEU A 20 -11.08 1.22 3.37
CA LEU A 20 -10.56 -0.13 3.11
C LEU A 20 -10.04 -0.26 1.68
N LYS A 21 -10.71 0.37 0.70
CA LYS A 21 -10.22 0.45 -0.69
C LYS A 21 -8.87 1.16 -0.77
N LYS A 22 -8.73 2.32 -0.09
CA LYS A 22 -7.46 3.05 -0.03
C LYS A 22 -6.38 2.20 0.61
N ALA A 23 -6.67 1.57 1.75
CA ALA A 23 -5.74 0.68 2.44
C ALA A 23 -5.26 -0.47 1.55
N TYR A 24 -6.19 -1.14 0.86
CA TYR A 24 -5.88 -2.20 -0.09
C TYR A 24 -4.93 -1.72 -1.21
N HIS A 25 -5.21 -0.55 -1.79
CA HIS A 25 -4.34 0.02 -2.81
C HIS A 25 -2.94 0.39 -2.29
N PHE A 26 -2.83 0.91 -1.06
CA PHE A 26 -1.52 1.20 -0.48
C PHE A 26 -0.69 -0.08 -0.28
N SER A 27 -1.32 -1.19 0.14
CA SER A 27 -0.66 -2.50 0.23
C SER A 27 -0.13 -2.97 -1.13
N LEU A 28 -0.93 -2.85 -2.19
CA LEU A 28 -0.51 -3.23 -3.54
C LEU A 28 0.65 -2.35 -4.04
N GLN A 29 0.59 -1.04 -3.83
CA GLN A 29 1.66 -0.12 -4.20
C GLN A 29 2.96 -0.46 -3.47
N LEU A 30 2.90 -0.73 -2.17
CA LEU A 30 4.08 -1.13 -1.40
C LEU A 30 4.70 -2.42 -1.95
N GLY A 31 3.88 -3.44 -2.20
CA GLY A 31 4.34 -4.70 -2.81
C GLY A 31 4.98 -4.50 -4.18
N ALA A 32 4.44 -3.59 -4.99
CA ALA A 32 5.02 -3.24 -6.30
C ALA A 32 6.37 -2.51 -6.18
N ILE A 33 6.55 -1.61 -5.19
CA ILE A 33 7.83 -0.94 -4.96
C ILE A 33 8.94 -1.98 -4.68
N PHE A 34 8.64 -2.98 -3.86
CA PHE A 34 9.57 -4.06 -3.53
C PHE A 34 9.86 -5.00 -4.70
N HIS A 35 8.85 -5.39 -5.49
CA HIS A 35 9.04 -6.36 -6.57
C HIS A 35 9.60 -5.75 -7.86
N GLN A 36 9.29 -4.49 -8.16
CA GLN A 36 9.53 -3.90 -9.47
C GLN A 36 10.72 -2.94 -9.52
N THR A 37 11.28 -2.55 -8.38
CA THR A 37 12.36 -1.57 -8.34
C THR A 37 13.70 -2.26 -8.08
N LYS A 38 14.59 -2.25 -9.07
CA LYS A 38 15.95 -2.83 -8.99
C LYS A 38 17.01 -1.82 -8.56
N ASP A 39 16.76 -0.54 -8.84
CA ASP A 39 17.65 0.55 -8.45
C ASP A 39 17.29 1.08 -7.05
N LYS A 40 18.26 1.10 -6.14
CA LYS A 40 18.04 1.52 -4.75
C LYS A 40 17.53 2.96 -4.66
N GLY A 41 18.11 3.89 -5.43
CA GLY A 41 17.76 5.32 -5.37
C GLY A 41 16.33 5.59 -5.82
N VAL A 42 15.90 4.92 -6.90
CA VAL A 42 14.51 4.95 -7.37
C VAL A 42 13.57 4.34 -6.33
N ALA A 43 13.98 3.28 -5.65
CA ALA A 43 13.16 2.59 -4.66
C ALA A 43 12.94 3.45 -3.40
N PHE A 44 13.99 4.12 -2.91
CA PHE A 44 13.89 5.11 -1.84
C PHE A 44 12.96 6.27 -2.21
N SER A 45 13.08 6.80 -3.42
CA SER A 45 12.24 7.92 -3.88
C SER A 45 10.77 7.55 -3.95
N LYS A 46 10.45 6.34 -4.45
CA LYS A 46 9.08 5.81 -4.48
C LYS A 46 8.53 5.56 -3.07
N LEU A 47 9.35 5.06 -2.16
CA LEU A 47 8.96 4.88 -0.76
C LEU A 47 8.67 6.19 -0.06
N ALA A 48 9.50 7.22 -0.26
CA ALA A 48 9.24 8.55 0.31
C ALA A 48 7.87 9.08 -0.13
N GLN A 49 7.59 9.03 -1.43
CA GLN A 49 6.28 9.41 -1.96
C GLN A 49 5.13 8.54 -1.41
N TRP A 50 5.37 7.25 -1.20
CA TRP A 50 4.37 6.35 -0.63
C TRP A 50 4.09 6.69 0.84
N TYR A 51 5.12 6.99 1.63
CA TYR A 51 4.98 7.44 3.02
C TYR A 51 4.17 8.73 3.11
N ASP A 52 4.47 9.73 2.27
CA ASP A 52 3.71 10.99 2.23
C ASP A 52 2.23 10.76 1.90
N ARG A 53 1.93 9.88 0.94
CA ARG A 53 0.53 9.57 0.58
C ARG A 53 -0.21 8.84 1.70
N VAL A 54 0.47 7.92 2.38
CA VAL A 54 -0.10 7.20 3.52
C VAL A 54 -0.41 8.17 4.66
N ASP A 55 0.52 9.05 5.01
CA ASP A 55 0.34 10.01 6.11
C ASP A 55 -0.83 10.96 5.83
N ASN A 56 -0.89 11.49 4.62
CA ASN A 56 -2.00 12.34 4.15
C ASN A 56 -3.35 11.61 4.03
N SER A 57 -3.36 10.28 4.04
CA SER A 57 -4.61 9.49 3.94
C SER A 57 -5.35 9.33 5.27
N GLY A 58 -4.69 9.59 6.40
CA GLY A 58 -5.24 9.37 7.74
C GLY A 58 -5.34 7.90 8.18
N ILE A 59 -4.84 6.95 7.38
CA ILE A 59 -4.90 5.51 7.70
C ILE A 59 -3.75 5.12 8.66
N LEU A 60 -4.05 5.12 9.96
CA LEU A 60 -3.08 4.91 11.04
C LEU A 60 -2.28 3.60 10.94
N ALA A 61 -2.88 2.53 10.41
CA ALA A 61 -2.24 1.21 10.31
C ALA A 61 -0.93 1.22 9.51
N PHE A 62 -0.86 2.05 8.45
CA PHE A 62 0.35 2.15 7.62
C PHE A 62 1.40 3.11 8.19
N GLY A 63 1.03 4.01 9.11
CA GLY A 63 2.00 4.84 9.83
C GLY A 63 2.99 4.00 10.65
N SER A 64 2.51 2.90 11.26
CA SER A 64 3.38 1.96 11.98
C SER A 64 4.30 1.17 11.04
N ILE A 65 3.79 0.76 9.88
CA ILE A 65 4.59 0.06 8.85
C ILE A 65 5.72 0.97 8.34
N SER A 66 5.42 2.24 8.10
CA SER A 66 6.39 3.23 7.64
C SER A 66 7.56 3.37 8.60
N ARG A 67 7.27 3.52 9.91
CA ARG A 67 8.29 3.62 10.97
C ARG A 67 9.19 2.39 11.09
N THR A 68 8.70 1.20 10.74
CA THR A 68 9.48 -0.04 10.81
C THR A 68 10.33 -0.27 9.56
N ILE A 69 9.83 0.07 8.36
CA ILE A 69 10.53 -0.18 7.10
C ILE A 69 11.65 0.85 6.87
N GLN A 70 11.39 2.12 7.18
CA GLN A 70 12.29 3.24 6.87
C GLN A 70 13.72 3.07 7.43
N PRO A 71 13.95 2.60 8.68
CA PRO A 71 15.29 2.37 9.22
C PRO A 71 16.01 1.14 8.64
N HIS A 72 15.26 0.18 8.07
CA HIS A 72 15.79 -1.12 7.68
C HIS A 72 15.88 -1.31 6.16
N TYR A 73 15.36 -0.37 5.37
CA TYR A 73 15.27 -0.50 3.92
C TYR A 73 16.62 -0.64 3.22
N SER A 74 17.67 0.00 3.75
CA SER A 74 19.04 -0.12 3.23
C SER A 74 19.60 -1.55 3.24
N LYS A 75 19.00 -2.46 4.04
CA LYS A 75 19.37 -3.87 4.16
C LYS A 75 18.53 -4.82 3.30
N LEU A 76 17.43 -4.35 2.72
CA LEU A 76 16.50 -5.18 1.92
C LEU A 76 16.88 -5.29 0.44
N PHE A 77 17.85 -4.50 -0.01
CA PHE A 77 18.35 -4.43 -1.38
C PHE A 77 19.88 -4.49 -1.38
#